data_AF-A0A6J1C8M5-F1
#
_entry.id   AF-A0A6J1C8M5-F1
#
_cell.length_a   1.000
_cell.length_b   1.000
_cell.length_c   1.000
_cell.angle_alpha   90.00
_cell.angle_beta   90.00
_cell.angle_gamma   90.00
#
_symmetry.space_group_name_H-M   'P 1'
#
loop_
_entity.id
_entity.type
_entity.pdbx_description
1 polymer ?
#
loop_
_entity_poly.entity_id
_entity_poly.type
_entity_poly.pdbx_seq_one_letter_code
_entity_poly.pdbx_strand_id
1 'polypeptide(L)'
;MECHFLLIFFLAFIPTILARNVTIGRIVVNGTTTIAETDENYICLTMDIWPHNECNSWTKLCAWDGRASMLNVDLYLPILVNAVKAFKSLRIRVGGTLQDRLIYNVGPFKGLCHPFQANKDLLFDFSEGCLYVERWDDLNDFFNKTGAIVTFGLNALLGKYKTKGIQWEGDWNYSNAEALIQYTVEKNYQINSWEFGDDPKLIYRFVDPRYLSQISNVFKQLENTIKRHGPWSAAWVGEAGGAYHGGSPHISDAFINSFWYLDQLGMAALYNTKVYCRQTLMGGIYGVLKASTLVPTPDYYGALLFHRLMGPDVLKVHNNVSSYLRSYAHCSRGRSGVTLLFINLSNETDFEINTKNRIHMSLHKSNPTRNGSHPKNNPSGGLSEDGRKISSHREEYHLTPKDDLLRSSTVLLNGSPLEITKDGELPDLTPIYRESNSSIFITTWSVAFIVIPDFVAPACKL
;
A
#
# COMPACT_ATOMS: atom_id res chain seq x y z
N MET A 1 -65.35 17.34 -40.35
CA MET A 1 -64.08 17.74 -39.72
C MET A 1 -64.00 16.93 -38.42
N GLU A 2 -63.38 15.76 -38.51
CA GLU A 2 -63.31 14.80 -37.40
C GLU A 2 -62.24 15.28 -36.40
N CYS A 3 -62.60 15.37 -35.13
CA CYS A 3 -61.73 15.82 -34.06
C CYS A 3 -61.16 14.57 -33.35
N HIS A 4 -59.95 14.15 -33.71
CA HIS A 4 -59.24 13.08 -33.01
C HIS A 4 -58.72 13.59 -31.66
N PHE A 5 -59.25 13.04 -30.56
CA PHE A 5 -58.67 13.19 -29.23
C PHE A 5 -57.38 12.35 -29.14
N LEU A 6 -56.22 13.02 -29.15
CA LEU A 6 -54.94 12.41 -28.80
C LEU A 6 -54.87 12.25 -27.26
N LEU A 7 -54.97 11.02 -26.77
CA LEU A 7 -54.68 10.70 -25.37
C LEU A 7 -53.15 10.61 -25.20
N ILE A 8 -52.54 11.65 -24.61
CA ILE A 8 -51.13 11.63 -24.23
C ILE A 8 -51.03 11.00 -22.84
N PHE A 9 -50.50 9.77 -22.77
CA PHE A 9 -50.12 9.14 -21.50
C PHE A 9 -48.86 9.83 -20.95
N PHE A 10 -49.02 10.63 -19.89
CA PHE A 10 -47.90 11.03 -19.05
C PHE A 10 -47.44 9.81 -18.24
N LEU A 11 -46.37 9.15 -18.69
CA LEU A 11 -45.61 8.22 -17.85
C LEU A 11 -44.95 9.05 -16.75
N ALA A 12 -45.58 9.09 -15.57
CA ALA A 12 -44.96 9.59 -14.37
C ALA A 12 -43.75 8.70 -14.05
N PHE A 13 -42.55 9.18 -14.35
CA PHE A 13 -41.32 8.64 -13.79
C PHE A 13 -41.36 8.89 -12.28
N ILE A 14 -41.88 7.92 -11.53
CA ILE A 14 -41.66 7.87 -10.09
C ILE A 14 -40.19 7.48 -9.95
N PRO A 15 -39.29 8.36 -9.46
CA PRO A 15 -37.95 7.90 -9.13
C PRO A 15 -38.13 6.90 -7.99
N THR A 16 -37.94 5.63 -8.29
CA THR A 16 -37.80 4.61 -7.26
C THR A 16 -36.56 4.99 -6.48
N ILE A 17 -36.75 5.65 -5.33
CA ILE A 17 -35.72 5.76 -4.31
C ILE A 17 -35.50 4.32 -3.86
N LEU A 18 -34.55 3.63 -4.49
CA LEU A 18 -34.12 2.32 -4.04
C LEU A 18 -33.54 2.56 -2.65
N ALA A 19 -34.29 2.22 -1.60
CA ALA A 19 -33.77 2.23 -0.25
C ALA A 19 -32.57 1.28 -0.23
N ARG A 20 -31.35 1.84 -0.08
CA ARG A 20 -30.15 1.02 0.08
C ARG A 20 -30.30 0.23 1.38
N ASN A 21 -29.95 -1.07 1.34
CA ASN A 21 -30.03 -1.90 2.52
C ASN A 21 -28.97 -1.44 3.52
N VAL A 22 -29.36 -1.23 4.78
CA VAL A 22 -28.42 -0.89 5.85
C VAL A 22 -28.31 -2.07 6.80
N THR A 23 -27.09 -2.60 6.96
CA THR A 23 -26.81 -3.64 7.97
C THR A 23 -26.13 -3.01 9.17
N ILE A 24 -26.79 -3.07 10.32
CA ILE A 24 -26.25 -2.59 11.59
C ILE A 24 -25.42 -3.68 12.23
N GLY A 25 -24.19 -3.35 12.58
CA GLY A 25 -23.21 -4.30 13.07
C GLY A 25 -22.45 -3.80 14.30
N ARG A 26 -21.81 -4.75 14.99
CA ARG A 26 -20.86 -4.45 16.05
C ARG A 26 -19.53 -5.12 15.75
N ILE A 27 -18.47 -4.33 15.75
CA ILE A 27 -17.10 -4.79 15.55
C ILE A 27 -16.34 -4.65 16.87
N VAL A 28 -15.63 -5.71 17.25
CA VAL A 28 -14.88 -5.76 18.51
C VAL A 28 -13.39 -5.71 18.20
N VAL A 29 -12.71 -4.69 18.72
CA VAL A 29 -11.26 -4.54 18.63
C VAL A 29 -10.66 -5.00 19.97
N ASN A 30 -9.70 -5.91 19.91
CA ASN A 30 -8.95 -6.31 21.10
C ASN A 30 -7.77 -5.36 21.31
N GLY A 31 -7.96 -4.34 22.16
CA GLY A 31 -6.89 -3.39 22.51
C GLY A 31 -5.91 -3.86 23.58
N THR A 32 -6.04 -5.10 24.09
CA THR A 32 -5.23 -5.59 25.23
C THR A 32 -3.83 -6.07 24.83
N THR A 33 -3.67 -6.57 23.60
CA THR A 33 -2.41 -7.13 23.09
C THR A 33 -2.27 -6.84 21.60
N THR A 34 -1.07 -6.55 21.14
CA THR A 34 -0.72 -6.61 19.72
C THR A 34 -0.64 -8.07 19.26
N ILE A 35 -1.02 -8.35 18.02
CA ILE A 35 -0.94 -9.71 17.43
C ILE A 35 0.17 -9.84 16.40
N ALA A 36 0.65 -8.72 15.88
CA ALA A 36 1.74 -8.57 14.95
C ALA A 36 2.27 -7.14 15.04
N GLU A 37 3.42 -6.90 14.44
CA GLU A 37 4.05 -5.59 14.37
C GLU A 37 4.62 -5.43 12.96
N THR A 38 4.32 -4.35 12.25
CA THR A 38 4.94 -4.04 10.96
C THR A 38 6.16 -3.14 11.14
N ASP A 39 7.00 -2.98 10.13
CA ASP A 39 8.05 -1.95 10.13
C ASP A 39 7.40 -0.54 10.21
N GLU A 40 8.10 0.42 10.80
CA GLU A 40 7.67 1.83 10.77
C GLU A 40 7.46 2.32 9.33
N ASN A 41 8.25 1.84 8.38
CA ASN A 41 8.16 2.13 6.95
C ASN A 41 7.54 0.94 6.20
N TYR A 42 6.44 0.41 6.74
CA TYR A 42 5.71 -0.75 6.20
C TYR A 42 5.35 -0.62 4.72
N ILE A 43 4.88 0.57 4.32
CA ILE A 43 4.55 0.86 2.92
C ILE A 43 5.84 1.01 2.12
N CYS A 44 5.97 0.17 1.11
CA CYS A 44 7.06 0.21 0.15
C CYS A 44 6.50 0.32 -1.27
N LEU A 45 7.18 1.05 -2.14
CA LEU A 45 6.89 1.09 -3.57
C LEU A 45 8.12 0.61 -4.33
N THR A 46 7.93 -0.09 -5.45
CA THR A 46 9.07 -0.49 -6.28
C THR A 46 9.40 0.59 -7.32
N MET A 47 10.63 0.55 -7.84
CA MET A 47 11.02 1.18 -9.10
C MET A 47 11.65 0.11 -9.99
N ASP A 48 11.05 -0.12 -11.15
CA ASP A 48 11.42 -1.24 -12.01
C ASP A 48 12.48 -0.87 -13.06
N ILE A 49 13.17 -1.89 -13.55
CA ILE A 49 14.23 -1.85 -14.54
C ILE A 49 13.66 -2.41 -15.85
N TRP A 50 13.22 -1.51 -16.74
CA TRP A 50 12.75 -1.84 -18.07
C TRP A 50 13.30 -0.84 -19.10
N PRO A 51 13.59 -1.26 -20.34
CA PRO A 51 13.98 -0.34 -21.39
C PRO A 51 12.79 0.45 -21.90
N HIS A 52 13.08 1.64 -22.41
CA HIS A 52 12.10 2.61 -22.92
C HIS A 52 11.27 2.13 -24.13
N ASN A 53 11.61 0.98 -24.73
CA ASN A 53 11.00 0.43 -25.94
C ASN A 53 10.18 -0.86 -25.69
N GLU A 54 9.95 -1.25 -24.44
CA GLU A 54 9.03 -2.35 -24.12
C GLU A 54 7.59 -1.86 -24.26
N CYS A 55 6.94 -2.32 -25.34
CA CYS A 55 5.57 -1.97 -25.67
C CYS A 55 4.77 -3.24 -25.89
N ASN A 56 3.63 -3.33 -25.20
CA ASN A 56 2.73 -4.45 -25.38
C ASN A 56 2.22 -4.48 -26.83
N SER A 57 2.51 -5.58 -27.53
CA SER A 57 2.19 -5.71 -28.95
C SER A 57 0.69 -5.68 -29.25
N TRP A 58 -0.17 -6.04 -28.29
CA TRP A 58 -1.63 -6.06 -28.40
C TRP A 58 -2.31 -4.74 -28.07
N THR A 59 -1.85 -4.03 -27.05
CA THR A 59 -2.43 -2.73 -26.68
C THR A 59 -1.75 -1.54 -27.37
N LYS A 60 -0.57 -1.76 -27.98
CA LYS A 60 0.38 -0.73 -28.44
C LYS A 60 0.76 0.30 -27.35
N LEU A 61 0.45 -0.01 -26.09
CA LEU A 61 0.77 0.83 -24.95
C LEU A 61 2.14 0.42 -24.43
N CYS A 62 3.05 1.38 -24.36
CA CYS A 62 4.36 1.21 -23.74
C CYS A 62 4.19 1.44 -22.24
N ALA A 63 3.95 0.35 -21.50
CA ALA A 63 3.78 0.37 -20.05
C ALA A 63 4.97 1.02 -19.33
N TRP A 64 6.15 0.93 -19.95
CA TRP A 64 7.42 1.46 -19.47
C TRP A 64 8.02 2.47 -20.45
N ASP A 65 7.16 3.29 -21.11
CA ASP A 65 7.67 4.40 -21.93
C ASP A 65 8.72 5.19 -21.14
N GLY A 66 9.70 5.77 -21.85
CA GLY A 66 11.02 6.20 -21.33
C GLY A 66 11.06 7.25 -20.21
N ARG A 67 10.01 7.36 -19.41
CA ARG A 67 9.82 8.22 -18.24
C ARG A 67 9.45 7.46 -16.97
N ALA A 68 9.29 6.13 -17.02
CA ALA A 68 8.82 5.35 -15.87
C ALA A 68 9.88 4.43 -15.23
N SER A 69 10.89 3.98 -15.99
CA SER A 69 11.92 3.10 -15.43
C SER A 69 12.92 3.87 -14.58
N MET A 70 13.47 3.22 -13.57
CA MET A 70 14.59 3.76 -12.78
C MET A 70 15.77 4.21 -13.68
N LEU A 71 15.90 3.67 -14.89
CA LEU A 71 16.97 4.01 -15.83
C LEU A 71 16.80 5.40 -16.49
N ASN A 72 15.57 5.92 -16.61
CA ASN A 72 15.29 7.07 -17.47
C ASN A 72 14.23 8.05 -16.95
N VAL A 73 13.53 7.72 -15.85
CA VAL A 73 12.61 8.67 -15.20
C VAL A 73 13.32 9.99 -14.89
N ASP A 74 12.66 11.10 -15.18
CA ASP A 74 13.08 12.43 -14.72
C ASP A 74 12.79 12.56 -13.21
N LEU A 75 13.86 12.45 -12.42
CA LEU A 75 13.82 12.45 -10.96
C LEU A 75 13.67 13.86 -10.36
N TYR A 76 13.75 14.90 -11.19
CA TYR A 76 13.67 16.29 -10.75
C TYR A 76 12.24 16.84 -10.81
N LEU A 77 11.29 16.07 -11.36
CA LEU A 77 9.89 16.47 -11.48
C LEU A 77 9.26 16.74 -10.09
N PRO A 78 8.71 17.95 -9.84
CA PRO A 78 8.15 18.30 -8.54
C PRO A 78 7.09 17.33 -8.04
N ILE A 79 6.20 16.86 -8.92
CA ILE A 79 5.13 15.90 -8.57
C ILE A 79 5.73 14.61 -8.01
N LEU A 80 6.77 14.06 -8.65
CA LEU A 80 7.41 12.82 -8.21
C LEU A 80 8.10 13.00 -6.86
N VAL A 81 8.85 14.10 -6.71
CA VAL A 81 9.54 14.45 -5.45
C VAL A 81 8.53 14.63 -4.32
N ASN A 82 7.45 15.39 -4.55
CA ASN A 82 6.39 15.64 -3.58
C ASN A 82 5.63 14.35 -3.24
N ALA A 83 5.41 13.47 -4.22
CA ALA A 83 4.77 12.18 -4.02
C ALA A 83 5.56 11.28 -3.06
N VAL A 84 6.88 11.18 -3.24
CA VAL A 84 7.72 10.40 -2.31
C VAL A 84 7.82 11.08 -0.94
N LYS A 85 8.02 12.41 -0.90
CA LYS A 85 8.10 13.18 0.36
C LYS A 85 6.84 13.13 1.21
N ALA A 86 5.67 12.91 0.60
CA ALA A 86 4.40 12.86 1.33
C ALA A 86 4.36 11.74 2.39
N PHE A 87 5.17 10.69 2.21
CA PHE A 87 5.38 9.58 3.14
C PHE A 87 6.50 9.84 4.15
N LYS A 88 7.21 10.98 4.06
CA LYS A 88 8.40 11.34 4.87
C LYS A 88 9.61 10.42 4.68
N SER A 89 9.44 9.12 4.90
CA SER A 89 10.47 8.07 4.81
C SER A 89 9.94 6.85 4.06
N LEU A 90 9.55 7.04 2.79
CA LEU A 90 9.06 5.94 1.96
C LEU A 90 10.16 4.91 1.71
N ARG A 91 9.85 3.62 1.85
CA ARG A 91 10.75 2.57 1.36
C ARG A 91 10.60 2.39 -0.14
N ILE A 92 11.70 2.43 -0.87
CA ILE A 92 11.74 2.20 -2.31
C ILE A 92 12.61 0.97 -2.61
N ARG A 93 12.02 -0.05 -3.23
CA ARG A 93 12.73 -1.24 -3.72
C ARG A 93 13.03 -1.07 -5.21
N VAL A 94 14.30 -0.94 -5.56
CA VAL A 94 14.77 -0.80 -6.94
C VAL A 94 15.22 -2.16 -7.45
N GLY A 95 14.56 -2.69 -8.48
CA GLY A 95 14.79 -4.05 -8.93
C GLY A 95 13.87 -4.44 -10.08
N GLY A 96 13.44 -5.69 -10.09
CA GLY A 96 12.52 -6.25 -11.09
C GLY A 96 13.21 -7.18 -12.07
N THR A 97 12.50 -7.58 -13.11
CA THR A 97 12.87 -8.73 -13.97
C THR A 97 14.25 -8.59 -14.62
N LEU A 98 14.64 -7.39 -15.07
CA LEU A 98 15.93 -7.18 -15.74
C LEU A 98 17.09 -6.88 -14.80
N GLN A 99 16.90 -6.91 -13.48
CA GLN A 99 18.00 -6.65 -12.53
C GLN A 99 19.16 -7.64 -12.70
N ASP A 100 18.86 -8.90 -13.01
CA ASP A 100 19.84 -9.96 -13.26
C ASP A 100 20.50 -9.90 -14.64
N ARG A 101 20.16 -8.89 -15.43
CA ARG A 101 20.76 -8.57 -16.73
C ARG A 101 21.43 -7.19 -16.71
N LEU A 102 21.44 -6.52 -15.56
CA LEU A 102 21.98 -5.18 -15.39
C LEU A 102 23.47 -5.24 -15.03
N ILE A 103 24.27 -4.45 -15.73
CA ILE A 103 25.70 -4.28 -15.51
C ILE A 103 25.96 -2.89 -14.95
N TYR A 104 26.78 -2.78 -13.92
CA TYR A 104 27.13 -1.50 -13.30
C TYR A 104 28.35 -0.90 -13.97
N ASN A 105 28.21 0.26 -14.60
CA ASN A 105 29.32 0.93 -15.28
C ASN A 105 30.15 1.76 -14.30
N VAL A 106 30.78 1.07 -13.35
CA VAL A 106 31.54 1.65 -12.23
C VAL A 106 32.92 1.00 -12.14
N GLY A 107 33.93 1.79 -11.79
CA GLY A 107 35.28 1.30 -11.54
C GLY A 107 36.00 0.81 -12.82
N PRO A 108 36.97 -0.13 -12.72
CA PRO A 108 37.78 -0.59 -13.85
C PRO A 108 37.06 -1.60 -14.76
N PHE A 109 35.73 -1.62 -14.76
CA PHE A 109 34.94 -2.58 -15.54
C PHE A 109 35.25 -2.44 -17.05
N LYS A 110 35.60 -3.56 -17.70
CA LYS A 110 36.08 -3.62 -19.09
C LYS A 110 35.04 -4.10 -20.10
N GLY A 111 33.76 -4.17 -19.74
CA GLY A 111 32.69 -4.60 -20.64
C GLY A 111 32.15 -3.48 -21.52
N LEU A 112 31.55 -3.84 -22.65
CA LEU A 112 30.85 -2.91 -23.54
C LEU A 112 29.55 -2.46 -22.88
N CYS A 113 29.53 -1.22 -22.43
CA CYS A 113 28.36 -0.65 -21.78
C CYS A 113 27.38 -0.08 -22.79
N HIS A 114 26.14 -0.58 -22.79
CA HIS A 114 25.08 -0.11 -23.67
C HIS A 114 23.70 -0.24 -22.99
N PRO A 115 22.68 0.51 -23.45
CA PRO A 115 21.30 0.29 -23.03
C PRO A 115 20.83 -1.13 -23.39
N PHE A 116 19.85 -1.65 -22.65
CA PHE A 116 19.15 -2.89 -23.01
C PHE A 116 18.61 -2.84 -24.45
N GLN A 117 18.74 -3.94 -25.18
CA GLN A 117 18.25 -4.12 -26.54
C GLN A 117 17.35 -5.34 -26.59
N ALA A 118 16.21 -5.23 -27.28
CA ALA A 118 15.29 -6.35 -27.43
C ALA A 118 15.93 -7.48 -28.26
N ASN A 119 15.89 -8.70 -27.74
CA ASN A 119 16.38 -9.90 -28.39
C ASN A 119 15.64 -11.14 -27.82
N LYS A 120 14.72 -11.69 -28.61
CA LYS A 120 13.83 -12.80 -28.24
C LYS A 120 14.52 -14.14 -27.95
N ASP A 121 15.80 -14.26 -28.29
CA ASP A 121 16.57 -15.50 -28.05
C ASP A 121 17.28 -15.48 -26.68
N LEU A 122 17.26 -14.34 -26.00
CA LEU A 122 17.91 -14.12 -24.70
C LEU A 122 16.93 -14.26 -23.54
N LEU A 123 17.46 -14.41 -22.32
CA LEU A 123 16.64 -14.45 -21.12
C LEU A 123 15.84 -13.14 -20.99
N PHE A 124 14.53 -13.28 -20.77
CA PHE A 124 13.56 -12.18 -20.71
C PHE A 124 13.40 -11.37 -22.00
N ASP A 125 13.86 -11.89 -23.15
CA ASP A 125 13.81 -11.22 -24.45
C ASP A 125 14.66 -9.93 -24.56
N PHE A 126 15.70 -9.77 -23.72
CA PHE A 126 16.59 -8.61 -23.75
C PHE A 126 18.08 -8.97 -23.61
N SER A 127 18.95 -8.13 -24.16
CA SER A 127 20.40 -8.14 -23.94
C SER A 127 20.76 -7.86 -22.47
N GLU A 128 22.06 -7.85 -22.15
CA GLU A 128 22.51 -7.13 -20.96
C GLU A 128 22.31 -5.62 -21.18
N GLY A 129 22.18 -4.87 -20.11
CA GLY A 129 22.02 -3.42 -20.14
C GLY A 129 22.79 -2.77 -19.02
N CYS A 130 23.12 -1.49 -19.18
CA CYS A 130 23.92 -0.76 -18.20
C CYS A 130 23.11 0.14 -17.28
N LEU A 131 23.52 0.14 -16.01
CA LEU A 131 23.34 1.28 -15.11
C LEU A 131 24.61 2.12 -15.16
N TYR A 132 24.49 3.29 -15.77
CA TYR A 132 25.56 4.29 -15.82
C TYR A 132 25.75 4.92 -14.44
N VAL A 133 27.00 5.24 -14.09
CA VAL A 133 27.34 5.77 -12.76
C VAL A 133 26.68 7.13 -12.52
N GLU A 134 26.57 7.97 -13.55
CA GLU A 134 25.88 9.27 -13.47
C GLU A 134 24.41 9.08 -13.12
N ARG A 135 23.77 8.02 -13.67
CA ARG A 135 22.40 7.70 -13.35
C ARG A 135 22.24 7.17 -11.92
N TRP A 136 23.25 6.45 -11.42
CA TRP A 136 23.29 6.02 -10.02
C TRP A 136 23.43 7.23 -9.08
N ASP A 137 24.24 8.22 -9.43
CA ASP A 137 24.36 9.48 -8.70
C ASP A 137 23.01 10.23 -8.69
N ASP A 138 22.34 10.39 -9.84
CA ASP A 138 21.01 11.01 -9.94
C ASP A 138 19.95 10.34 -9.04
N LEU A 139 19.95 8.99 -9.01
CA LEU A 139 19.04 8.21 -8.17
C LEU A 139 19.30 8.48 -6.68
N ASN A 140 20.56 8.47 -6.26
CA ASN A 140 20.91 8.71 -4.86
C ASN A 140 20.64 10.15 -4.42
N ASP A 141 20.84 11.14 -5.30
CA ASP A 141 20.44 12.52 -5.06
C ASP A 141 18.93 12.63 -4.86
N PHE A 142 18.14 11.93 -5.66
CA PHE A 142 16.70 11.84 -5.48
C PHE A 142 16.29 11.18 -4.17
N PHE A 143 16.89 10.04 -3.81
CA PHE A 143 16.58 9.33 -2.57
C PHE A 143 16.92 10.18 -1.35
N ASN A 144 18.08 10.82 -1.34
CA ASN A 144 18.49 11.73 -0.28
C ASN A 144 17.55 12.95 -0.19
N LYS A 145 17.25 13.58 -1.33
CA LYS A 145 16.34 14.74 -1.39
C LYS A 145 14.94 14.42 -0.87
N THR A 146 14.46 13.20 -1.06
CA THR A 146 13.12 12.77 -0.66
C THR A 146 13.05 12.11 0.71
N GLY A 147 14.19 11.71 1.29
CA GLY A 147 14.25 10.94 2.54
C GLY A 147 13.88 9.46 2.35
N ALA A 148 13.92 8.95 1.12
CA ALA A 148 13.56 7.56 0.81
C ALA A 148 14.56 6.57 1.40
N ILE A 149 14.05 5.43 1.89
CA ILE A 149 14.84 4.31 2.39
C ILE A 149 14.95 3.28 1.27
N VAL A 150 16.16 2.99 0.82
CA VAL A 150 16.35 2.26 -0.43
C VAL A 150 16.78 0.81 -0.21
N THR A 151 16.11 -0.09 -0.91
CA THR A 151 16.56 -1.46 -1.13
C THR A 151 16.92 -1.63 -2.60
N PHE A 152 18.12 -2.11 -2.92
CA PHE A 152 18.58 -2.25 -4.31
C PHE A 152 18.89 -3.71 -4.68
N GLY A 153 18.34 -4.18 -5.79
CA GLY A 153 18.56 -5.53 -6.34
C GLY A 153 19.86 -5.66 -7.12
N LEU A 154 20.71 -6.60 -6.69
CA LEU A 154 21.97 -6.94 -7.34
C LEU A 154 21.81 -8.01 -8.42
N ASN A 155 22.60 -7.91 -9.48
CA ASN A 155 22.65 -8.90 -10.55
C ASN A 155 23.27 -10.22 -10.05
N ALA A 156 22.45 -11.26 -9.95
CA ALA A 156 22.82 -12.58 -9.46
C ALA A 156 23.27 -13.57 -10.55
N LEU A 157 23.25 -13.17 -11.83
CA LEU A 157 23.62 -14.01 -12.98
C LEU A 157 24.99 -13.68 -13.58
N LEU A 158 25.62 -12.57 -13.21
CA LEU A 158 26.95 -12.24 -13.72
C LEU A 158 27.96 -13.36 -13.43
N GLY A 159 28.69 -13.80 -14.46
CA GLY A 159 29.65 -14.91 -14.38
C GLY A 159 29.05 -16.31 -14.49
N LYS A 160 27.73 -16.46 -14.37
CA LYS A 160 27.03 -17.73 -14.58
C LYS A 160 26.79 -17.98 -16.06
N TYR A 161 26.63 -19.25 -16.41
CA TYR A 161 26.33 -19.68 -17.78
C TYR A 161 25.01 -20.46 -17.85
N LYS A 162 24.30 -20.27 -18.96
CA LYS A 162 23.05 -20.98 -19.25
C LYS A 162 23.33 -22.44 -19.57
N THR A 163 22.62 -23.38 -18.95
CA THR A 163 22.76 -24.81 -19.23
C THR A 163 21.60 -25.32 -20.07
N LYS A 164 20.41 -25.47 -19.49
CA LYS A 164 19.21 -25.95 -20.19
C LYS A 164 17.97 -25.16 -19.82
N GLY A 165 17.17 -24.80 -20.82
CA GLY A 165 15.96 -23.99 -20.61
C GLY A 165 16.32 -22.64 -19.98
N ILE A 166 15.79 -22.36 -18.80
CA ILE A 166 16.04 -21.13 -18.02
C ILE A 166 17.04 -21.36 -16.86
N GLN A 167 17.77 -22.48 -16.84
CA GLN A 167 18.72 -22.82 -15.78
C GLN A 167 20.09 -22.17 -16.03
N TRP A 168 20.66 -21.60 -14.96
CA TRP A 168 21.97 -20.97 -14.93
C TRP A 168 22.82 -21.61 -13.84
N GLU A 169 24.08 -21.91 -14.17
CA GLU A 169 25.05 -22.58 -13.29
C GLU A 169 26.41 -21.85 -13.31
N GLY A 170 27.33 -22.29 -12.47
CA GLY A 170 28.63 -21.66 -12.27
C GLY A 170 28.66 -20.68 -11.11
N ASP A 171 29.87 -20.23 -10.80
CA ASP A 171 30.12 -19.29 -9.70
C ASP A 171 29.67 -17.88 -10.09
N TRP A 172 29.12 -17.16 -9.12
CA TRP A 172 28.77 -15.76 -9.31
C TRP A 172 30.03 -14.89 -9.34
N ASN A 173 30.19 -14.09 -10.38
CA ASN A 173 31.23 -13.08 -10.45
C ASN A 173 30.79 -11.82 -9.70
N TYR A 174 31.19 -11.72 -8.44
CA TYR A 174 30.82 -10.63 -7.54
C TYR A 174 31.52 -9.29 -7.84
N SER A 175 32.54 -9.25 -8.71
CA SER A 175 33.42 -8.08 -8.84
C SER A 175 32.69 -6.80 -9.31
N ASN A 176 31.64 -6.95 -10.13
CA ASN A 176 30.86 -5.79 -10.59
C ASN A 176 29.97 -5.23 -9.48
N ALA A 177 29.33 -6.09 -8.68
CA ALA A 177 28.56 -5.68 -7.52
C ALA A 177 29.45 -5.07 -6.43
N GLU A 178 30.63 -5.65 -6.19
CA GLU A 178 31.63 -5.09 -5.28
C GLU A 178 32.04 -3.67 -5.70
N ALA A 179 32.33 -3.44 -6.99
CA ALA A 179 32.68 -2.10 -7.49
C ALA A 179 31.54 -1.08 -7.28
N LEU A 180 30.27 -1.47 -7.51
CA LEU A 180 29.12 -0.60 -7.24
C LEU A 180 29.00 -0.28 -5.74
N ILE A 181 29.13 -1.29 -4.87
CA ILE A 181 29.04 -1.12 -3.41
C ILE A 181 30.18 -0.21 -2.92
N GLN A 182 31.41 -0.44 -3.39
CA GLN A 182 32.56 0.40 -3.05
C GLN A 182 32.32 1.86 -3.45
N TYR A 183 31.91 2.11 -4.69
CA TYR A 183 31.59 3.47 -5.15
C TYR A 183 30.46 4.11 -4.34
N THR A 184 29.42 3.34 -4.00
CA THR A 184 28.29 3.80 -3.17
C THR A 184 28.78 4.23 -1.78
N VAL A 185 29.67 3.45 -1.15
CA VAL A 185 30.27 3.78 0.15
C VAL A 185 31.20 4.99 0.04
N GLU A 186 32.03 5.07 -1.00
CA GLU A 186 32.94 6.20 -1.25
C GLU A 186 32.18 7.53 -1.42
N LYS A 187 31.01 7.49 -2.06
CA LYS A 187 30.10 8.64 -2.23
C LYS A 187 29.27 8.93 -0.98
N ASN A 188 29.38 8.13 0.08
CA ASN A 188 28.56 8.21 1.30
C ASN A 188 27.05 8.09 1.03
N TYR A 189 26.68 7.36 -0.03
CA TYR A 189 25.29 7.08 -0.37
C TYR A 189 24.68 6.05 0.57
N GLN A 190 23.41 6.24 0.90
CA GLN A 190 22.70 5.43 1.90
C GLN A 190 21.79 4.41 1.22
N ILE A 191 22.27 3.16 1.11
CA ILE A 191 21.45 2.02 0.71
C ILE A 191 21.17 1.17 1.94
N ASN A 192 19.90 1.02 2.29
CA ASN A 192 19.48 0.35 3.54
C ASN A 192 19.62 -1.17 3.45
N SER A 193 19.45 -1.74 2.27
CA SER A 193 19.62 -3.18 2.05
C SER A 193 19.91 -3.49 0.58
N TRP A 194 20.59 -4.61 0.35
CA TRP A 194 20.86 -5.16 -0.97
C TRP A 194 20.07 -6.47 -1.13
N GLU A 195 19.33 -6.60 -2.23
CA GLU A 195 18.64 -7.84 -2.63
C GLU A 195 19.49 -8.61 -3.64
N PHE A 196 19.33 -9.93 -3.71
CA PHE A 196 20.12 -10.78 -4.60
C PHE A 196 19.22 -11.69 -5.43
N GLY A 197 19.14 -11.40 -6.74
CA GLY A 197 18.41 -12.22 -7.71
C GLY A 197 16.90 -11.97 -7.75
N ASP A 198 16.33 -12.15 -8.95
CA ASP A 198 14.91 -12.36 -9.21
C ASP A 198 14.73 -13.83 -9.65
N ASP A 199 13.73 -14.56 -9.14
CA ASP A 199 13.60 -16.01 -9.45
C ASP A 199 12.96 -16.20 -10.85
N PRO A 200 13.71 -16.64 -11.88
CA PRO A 200 13.16 -16.82 -13.22
C PRO A 200 12.10 -17.95 -13.30
N LYS A 201 11.88 -18.72 -12.23
CA LYS A 201 10.87 -19.79 -12.14
C LYS A 201 9.52 -19.29 -11.61
N LEU A 202 9.39 -18.02 -11.19
CA LEU A 202 8.19 -17.51 -10.52
C LEU A 202 6.95 -17.56 -11.45
N ILE A 203 7.09 -17.20 -12.73
CA ILE A 203 5.96 -17.09 -13.68
C ILE A 203 5.18 -18.40 -13.86
N TYR A 204 5.85 -19.56 -13.73
CA TYR A 204 5.23 -20.88 -13.86
C TYR A 204 4.57 -21.38 -12.57
N ARG A 205 4.88 -20.78 -11.41
CA ARG A 205 4.18 -21.05 -10.14
C ARG A 205 2.88 -20.22 -10.00
N PHE A 206 2.76 -19.12 -10.75
CA PHE A 206 1.64 -18.16 -10.68
C PHE A 206 0.41 -18.52 -11.53
N VAL A 207 0.50 -19.56 -12.36
CA VAL A 207 -0.64 -20.01 -13.20
C VAL A 207 -1.38 -21.22 -12.62
N ASP A 208 -1.09 -21.64 -11.37
CA ASP A 208 -1.93 -22.62 -10.66
C ASP A 208 -3.04 -21.91 -9.87
N PRO A 209 -4.31 -21.98 -10.31
CA PRO A 209 -5.42 -21.31 -9.64
C PRO A 209 -5.68 -21.83 -8.21
N ARG A 210 -5.17 -23.01 -7.83
CA ARG A 210 -5.25 -23.52 -6.44
C ARG A 210 -4.26 -22.83 -5.49
N TYR A 211 -3.24 -22.17 -6.03
CA TYR A 211 -2.20 -21.44 -5.30
C TYR A 211 -2.63 -20.01 -4.96
N LEU A 212 -3.36 -19.34 -5.86
CA LEU A 212 -3.74 -17.93 -5.74
C LEU A 212 -4.92 -17.66 -4.79
N SER A 213 -5.85 -18.62 -4.63
CA SER A 213 -7.03 -18.45 -3.75
C SER A 213 -6.71 -18.53 -2.25
N GLN A 214 -5.44 -18.66 -1.88
CA GLN A 214 -4.99 -18.92 -0.51
C GLN A 214 -3.97 -17.89 0.01
N ILE A 215 -3.97 -16.64 -0.48
CA ILE A 215 -2.94 -15.65 -0.09
C ILE A 215 -2.79 -15.51 1.44
N SER A 216 -3.90 -15.61 2.19
CA SER A 216 -3.89 -15.66 3.65
C SER A 216 -3.18 -16.89 4.22
N ASN A 217 -3.34 -18.05 3.59
CA ASN A 217 -2.63 -19.28 3.93
C ASN A 217 -1.15 -19.17 3.58
N VAL A 218 -0.78 -18.48 2.48
CA VAL A 218 0.63 -18.25 2.12
C VAL A 218 1.31 -17.42 3.22
N PHE A 219 0.73 -16.28 3.60
CA PHE A 219 1.25 -15.48 4.72
C PHE A 219 1.33 -16.30 6.02
N LYS A 220 0.27 -17.05 6.35
CA LYS A 220 0.24 -17.93 7.52
C LYS A 220 1.32 -19.03 7.47
N GLN A 221 1.54 -19.65 6.31
CA GLN A 221 2.55 -20.71 6.14
C GLN A 221 3.96 -20.13 6.26
N LEU A 222 4.20 -18.96 5.66
CA LEU A 222 5.48 -18.26 5.76
C LEU A 222 5.77 -17.88 7.22
N GLU A 223 4.81 -17.27 7.91
CA GLU A 223 4.92 -16.94 9.33
C GLU A 223 5.24 -18.18 10.18
N ASN A 224 4.51 -19.28 9.99
CA ASN A 224 4.78 -20.54 10.70
C ASN A 224 6.16 -21.13 10.38
N THR A 225 6.62 -21.00 9.14
CA THR A 225 7.95 -21.48 8.71
C THR A 225 9.04 -20.68 9.38
N ILE A 226 8.94 -19.34 9.39
CA ILE A 226 9.89 -18.45 10.07
C ILE A 226 9.93 -18.77 11.56
N LYS A 227 8.77 -18.89 12.22
CA LYS A 227 8.69 -19.22 13.66
C LYS A 227 9.39 -20.55 13.99
N ARG A 228 9.34 -21.54 13.09
CA ARG A 228 9.94 -22.87 13.31
C ARG A 228 11.42 -22.96 12.96
N HIS A 229 11.83 -22.29 11.89
CA HIS A 229 13.14 -22.56 11.26
C HIS A 229 14.10 -21.37 11.31
N GLY A 230 13.61 -20.16 11.59
CA GLY A 230 14.46 -18.97 11.62
C GLY A 230 13.77 -17.78 12.29
N PRO A 231 13.42 -17.83 13.59
CA PRO A 231 12.66 -16.78 14.27
C PRO A 231 13.39 -15.44 14.37
N TRP A 232 14.69 -15.39 14.04
CA TRP A 232 15.49 -14.17 13.90
C TRP A 232 15.29 -13.45 12.54
N SER A 233 14.55 -14.05 11.61
CA SER A 233 14.26 -13.50 10.28
C SER A 233 12.87 -12.86 10.22
N ALA A 234 12.66 -11.97 9.26
CA ALA A 234 11.41 -11.26 9.03
C ALA A 234 10.87 -11.54 7.62
N ALA A 235 9.55 -11.69 7.50
CA ALA A 235 8.87 -11.80 6.20
C ALA A 235 8.63 -10.42 5.60
N TRP A 236 9.05 -10.22 4.35
CA TRP A 236 8.76 -9.03 3.54
C TRP A 236 8.07 -9.48 2.26
N VAL A 237 7.08 -8.71 1.80
CA VAL A 237 6.62 -8.79 0.41
C VAL A 237 7.51 -7.84 -0.39
N GLY A 238 8.49 -8.39 -1.10
CA GLY A 238 9.47 -7.60 -1.89
C GLY A 238 8.92 -7.03 -3.20
N GLU A 239 7.82 -7.60 -3.70
CA GLU A 239 7.07 -7.10 -4.86
C GLU A 239 5.67 -7.73 -4.89
N ALA A 240 4.63 -6.92 -5.14
CA ALA A 240 3.27 -7.41 -5.38
C ALA A 240 2.44 -6.43 -6.23
N GLY A 241 1.56 -6.96 -7.07
CA GLY A 241 0.62 -6.20 -7.89
C GLY A 241 -0.70 -6.95 -8.08
N GLY A 242 -1.81 -6.23 -8.29
CA GLY A 242 -3.15 -6.83 -8.40
C GLY A 242 -3.36 -7.60 -9.71
N ALA A 243 -2.58 -7.27 -10.73
CA ALA A 243 -2.50 -7.97 -12.00
C ALA A 243 -1.05 -7.91 -12.52
N TYR A 244 -0.56 -9.04 -13.05
CA TYR A 244 0.79 -9.15 -13.62
C TYR A 244 0.87 -8.53 -15.03
N HIS A 245 2.06 -8.48 -15.64
CA HIS A 245 2.32 -7.89 -16.98
C HIS A 245 1.86 -6.42 -17.14
N GLY A 246 2.25 -5.56 -16.20
CA GLY A 246 1.95 -4.12 -16.29
C GLY A 246 0.53 -3.74 -15.85
N GLY A 247 -0.31 -4.70 -15.44
CA GLY A 247 -1.64 -4.44 -14.91
C GLY A 247 -2.74 -4.43 -15.98
N SER A 248 -3.99 -4.25 -15.53
CA SER A 248 -5.18 -4.30 -16.38
C SER A 248 -5.78 -2.90 -16.58
N PRO A 249 -6.02 -2.45 -17.83
CA PRO A 249 -6.66 -1.16 -18.11
C PRO A 249 -8.00 -0.99 -17.41
N HIS A 250 -8.24 0.20 -16.84
CA HIS A 250 -9.49 0.58 -16.14
C HIS A 250 -9.79 -0.23 -14.87
N ILE A 251 -8.84 -1.04 -14.43
CA ILE A 251 -8.90 -1.79 -13.17
C ILE A 251 -7.73 -1.36 -12.31
N SER A 252 -6.50 -1.60 -12.76
CA SER A 252 -5.28 -1.39 -11.95
C SER A 252 -4.93 0.08 -11.69
N ASP A 253 -5.46 1.02 -12.48
CA ASP A 253 -5.33 2.47 -12.31
C ASP A 253 -6.58 3.15 -11.72
N ALA A 254 -7.58 2.35 -11.33
CA ALA A 254 -8.89 2.79 -10.91
C ALA A 254 -9.21 2.45 -9.44
N PHE A 255 -10.28 3.06 -8.92
CA PHE A 255 -10.67 2.94 -7.51
C PHE A 255 -10.85 1.49 -7.05
N ILE A 256 -11.41 0.63 -7.90
CA ILE A 256 -11.62 -0.80 -7.63
C ILE A 256 -10.35 -1.53 -7.16
N ASN A 257 -9.16 -1.14 -7.63
CA ASN A 257 -7.91 -1.78 -7.23
C ASN A 257 -7.50 -1.43 -5.79
N SER A 258 -7.99 -0.30 -5.26
CA SER A 258 -7.75 0.12 -3.86
C SER A 258 -8.31 -0.91 -2.88
N PHE A 259 -9.42 -1.56 -3.22
CA PHE A 259 -9.97 -2.65 -2.42
C PHE A 259 -8.96 -3.78 -2.29
N TRP A 260 -8.39 -4.25 -3.40
CA TRP A 260 -7.38 -5.30 -3.37
C TRP A 260 -6.14 -4.84 -2.61
N TYR A 261 -5.62 -3.65 -2.93
CA TYR A 261 -4.34 -3.21 -2.39
C TYR A 261 -4.38 -2.98 -0.88
N LEU A 262 -5.37 -2.21 -0.39
CA LEU A 262 -5.53 -1.95 1.04
C LEU A 262 -5.88 -3.22 1.82
N ASP A 263 -6.61 -4.14 1.18
CA ASP A 263 -6.86 -5.45 1.75
C ASP A 263 -5.60 -6.29 1.90
N GLN A 264 -4.71 -6.30 0.89
CA GLN A 264 -3.42 -6.98 0.98
C GLN A 264 -2.53 -6.37 2.07
N LEU A 265 -2.49 -5.03 2.18
CA LEU A 265 -1.75 -4.35 3.24
C LEU A 265 -2.25 -4.78 4.63
N GLY A 266 -3.57 -4.77 4.85
CA GLY A 266 -4.16 -5.22 6.12
C GLY A 266 -3.91 -6.71 6.39
N MET A 267 -4.07 -7.56 5.38
CA MET A 267 -3.87 -9.01 5.50
C MET A 267 -2.42 -9.38 5.79
N ALA A 268 -1.46 -8.83 5.06
CA ALA A 268 -0.05 -9.12 5.27
C ALA A 268 0.42 -8.68 6.68
N ALA A 269 -0.08 -7.53 7.16
CA ALA A 269 0.19 -7.03 8.51
C ALA A 269 -0.34 -7.98 9.59
N LEU A 270 -1.55 -8.53 9.43
CA LEU A 270 -2.12 -9.51 10.38
C LEU A 270 -1.26 -10.76 10.56
N TYR A 271 -0.45 -11.11 9.55
CA TYR A 271 0.46 -12.26 9.57
C TYR A 271 1.92 -11.85 9.79
N ASN A 272 2.15 -10.71 10.45
CA ASN A 272 3.46 -10.24 10.88
C ASN A 272 4.48 -10.04 9.73
N THR A 273 3.97 -9.71 8.54
CA THR A 273 4.81 -9.25 7.43
C THR A 273 5.27 -7.83 7.73
N LYS A 274 6.58 -7.59 7.68
CA LYS A 274 7.18 -6.34 8.15
C LYS A 274 7.19 -5.23 7.10
N VAL A 275 7.19 -5.57 5.81
CA VAL A 275 7.24 -4.62 4.69
C VAL A 275 6.38 -5.14 3.55
N TYR A 276 5.68 -4.25 2.85
CA TYR A 276 4.90 -4.56 1.66
C TYR A 276 5.26 -3.64 0.50
N CYS A 277 6.00 -4.16 -0.48
CA CYS A 277 6.43 -3.44 -1.68
C CYS A 277 5.43 -3.60 -2.82
N ARG A 278 4.71 -2.52 -3.13
CA ARG A 278 3.78 -2.45 -4.25
C ARG A 278 4.53 -2.16 -5.55
N GLN A 279 4.35 -3.05 -6.52
CA GLN A 279 4.64 -2.82 -7.92
C GLN A 279 3.59 -1.87 -8.50
N THR A 280 3.90 -0.61 -8.80
CA THR A 280 5.18 0.13 -8.71
C THR A 280 4.92 1.60 -8.39
N LEU A 281 5.93 2.38 -7.99
CA LEU A 281 5.86 3.84 -7.91
C LEU A 281 5.38 4.44 -9.24
N MET A 282 6.01 4.01 -10.34
CA MET A 282 5.70 4.41 -11.71
C MET A 282 5.99 3.29 -12.71
N GLY A 283 5.21 3.29 -13.79
CA GLY A 283 5.26 2.29 -14.85
C GLY A 283 4.16 1.25 -14.71
N GLY A 284 3.83 0.64 -15.84
CA GLY A 284 2.58 -0.10 -15.97
C GLY A 284 1.33 0.76 -15.76
N ILE A 285 0.19 0.16 -15.99
CA ILE A 285 -1.12 0.68 -15.62
C ILE A 285 -1.32 0.60 -14.11
N TYR A 286 -0.68 -0.38 -13.44
CA TYR A 286 -0.75 -0.55 -11.98
C TYR A 286 0.05 0.48 -11.16
N GLY A 287 0.77 1.40 -11.83
CA GLY A 287 1.62 2.38 -11.16
C GLY A 287 0.81 3.27 -10.24
N VAL A 288 1.31 3.53 -9.03
CA VAL A 288 0.59 4.42 -8.10
C VAL A 288 0.65 5.87 -8.55
N LEU A 289 1.62 6.24 -9.40
CA LEU A 289 1.60 7.43 -10.23
C LEU A 289 1.45 7.02 -11.70
N LYS A 290 0.54 7.68 -12.43
CA LYS A 290 0.35 7.41 -13.86
C LYS A 290 1.61 7.82 -14.64
N ALA A 291 2.21 6.92 -15.40
CA ALA A 291 3.49 7.15 -16.09
C ALA A 291 3.50 8.41 -16.99
N SER A 292 2.40 8.69 -17.69
CA SER A 292 2.33 9.79 -18.65
C SER A 292 2.02 11.17 -18.04
N THR A 293 1.34 11.21 -16.89
CA THR A 293 0.84 12.46 -16.29
C THR A 293 1.34 12.72 -14.87
N LEU A 294 1.95 11.72 -14.23
CA LEU A 294 2.31 11.68 -12.81
C LEU A 294 1.14 11.88 -11.84
N VAL A 295 -0.10 11.90 -12.32
CA VAL A 295 -1.26 12.04 -11.47
C VAL A 295 -1.34 10.81 -10.56
N PRO A 296 -1.43 10.99 -9.22
CA PRO A 296 -1.58 9.88 -8.31
C PRO A 296 -2.89 9.11 -8.52
N THR A 297 -2.83 7.80 -8.46
CA THR A 297 -3.99 6.91 -8.57
C THR A 297 -4.70 6.75 -7.22
N PRO A 298 -5.92 6.18 -7.18
CA PRO A 298 -6.59 5.86 -5.92
C PRO A 298 -5.74 5.03 -4.95
N ASP A 299 -4.92 4.12 -5.47
CA ASP A 299 -3.98 3.31 -4.68
C ASP A 299 -2.93 4.15 -3.95
N TYR A 300 -2.44 5.22 -4.58
CA TYR A 300 -1.49 6.14 -3.95
C TYR A 300 -2.11 6.77 -2.69
N TYR A 301 -3.31 7.33 -2.81
CA TYR A 301 -3.99 7.99 -1.69
C TYR A 301 -4.38 7.00 -0.58
N GLY A 302 -4.80 5.79 -0.95
CA GLY A 302 -5.03 4.70 0.00
C GLY A 302 -3.77 4.35 0.79
N ALA A 303 -2.64 4.14 0.09
CA ALA A 303 -1.36 3.85 0.74
C ALA A 303 -0.85 5.00 1.61
N LEU A 304 -1.04 6.25 1.16
CA LEU A 304 -0.65 7.44 1.92
C LEU A 304 -1.47 7.60 3.20
N LEU A 305 -2.79 7.34 3.17
CA LEU A 305 -3.62 7.29 4.37
C LEU A 305 -3.20 6.14 5.30
N PHE A 306 -2.95 4.95 4.75
CA PHE A 306 -2.46 3.82 5.54
C PHE A 306 -1.16 4.20 6.25
N HIS A 307 -0.19 4.74 5.52
CA HIS A 307 1.08 5.20 6.07
C HIS A 307 0.90 6.27 7.15
N ARG A 308 0.03 7.27 6.94
CA ARG A 308 -0.15 8.39 7.89
C ARG A 308 -0.91 8.00 9.16
N LEU A 309 -1.80 7.02 9.08
CA LEU A 309 -2.79 6.77 10.13
C LEU A 309 -2.60 5.43 10.86
N MET A 310 -2.14 4.39 10.16
CA MET A 310 -1.95 3.05 10.73
C MET A 310 -0.52 2.92 11.28
N GLY A 311 -0.37 2.73 12.59
CA GLY A 311 0.91 2.51 13.27
C GLY A 311 1.44 1.07 13.05
N PRO A 312 2.64 0.75 13.56
CA PRO A 312 3.24 -0.57 13.38
C PRO A 312 2.49 -1.68 14.11
N ASP A 313 1.92 -1.38 15.27
CA ASP A 313 1.29 -2.35 16.16
C ASP A 313 -0.10 -2.79 15.67
N VAL A 314 -0.20 -4.06 15.27
CA VAL A 314 -1.43 -4.63 14.70
C VAL A 314 -2.31 -5.21 15.80
N LEU A 315 -3.60 -4.86 15.78
CA LEU A 315 -4.60 -5.31 16.75
C LEU A 315 -5.55 -6.33 16.13
N LYS A 316 -6.05 -7.23 16.97
CA LYS A 316 -7.04 -8.22 16.53
C LYS A 316 -8.42 -7.60 16.41
N VAL A 317 -9.05 -7.77 15.25
CA VAL A 317 -10.45 -7.40 15.01
C VAL A 317 -11.33 -8.65 14.92
N HIS A 318 -12.47 -8.62 15.60
CA HIS A 318 -13.54 -9.59 15.46
C HIS A 318 -14.71 -8.94 14.74
N ASN A 319 -14.94 -9.37 13.51
CA ASN A 319 -16.01 -8.89 12.65
C ASN A 319 -16.87 -10.07 12.18
N ASN A 320 -18.09 -10.15 12.71
CA ASN A 320 -19.10 -11.13 12.32
C ASN A 320 -20.30 -10.44 11.65
N VAL A 321 -20.13 -9.20 11.19
CA VAL A 321 -21.23 -8.39 10.60
C VAL A 321 -21.53 -8.86 9.18
N SER A 322 -20.50 -8.97 8.33
CA SER A 322 -20.62 -9.47 6.96
C SER A 322 -19.24 -9.82 6.41
N SER A 323 -19.18 -10.84 5.54
CA SER A 323 -17.95 -11.16 4.79
C SER A 323 -17.59 -10.10 3.74
N TYR A 324 -18.55 -9.25 3.34
CA TYR A 324 -18.32 -8.14 2.40
C TYR A 324 -17.71 -6.90 3.08
N LEU A 325 -17.73 -6.83 4.41
CA LEU A 325 -17.09 -5.77 5.16
C LEU A 325 -15.77 -6.27 5.73
N ARG A 326 -14.66 -5.89 5.13
CA ARG A 326 -13.33 -6.24 5.66
C ARG A 326 -12.88 -5.18 6.66
N SER A 327 -12.18 -5.60 7.70
CA SER A 327 -11.87 -4.73 8.84
C SER A 327 -10.50 -5.05 9.44
N TYR A 328 -9.65 -4.04 9.56
CA TYR A 328 -8.31 -4.11 10.15
C TYR A 328 -8.15 -3.03 11.21
N ALA A 329 -7.31 -3.25 12.22
CA ALA A 329 -7.05 -2.27 13.28
C ALA A 329 -5.58 -2.26 13.65
N HIS A 330 -4.99 -1.08 13.77
CA HIS A 330 -3.66 -0.90 14.34
C HIS A 330 -3.76 0.15 15.46
N CYS A 331 -2.73 0.22 16.31
CA CYS A 331 -2.51 1.42 17.09
C CYS A 331 -2.33 2.63 16.15
N SER A 332 -2.82 3.79 16.55
CA SER A 332 -2.72 4.98 15.71
C SER A 332 -1.26 5.44 15.59
N ARG A 333 -0.84 5.82 14.37
CA ARG A 333 0.54 6.26 14.17
C ARG A 333 0.80 7.61 14.84
N GLY A 334 1.85 7.64 15.66
CA GLY A 334 2.37 8.86 16.30
C GLY A 334 1.38 9.56 17.24
N ARG A 335 0.30 8.89 17.66
CA ARG A 335 -0.72 9.42 18.57
C ARG A 335 -1.41 8.29 19.34
N SER A 336 -2.08 8.63 20.45
CA SER A 336 -2.85 7.65 21.22
C SER A 336 -4.04 7.10 20.45
N GLY A 337 -4.52 5.94 20.88
CA GLY A 337 -5.75 5.34 20.37
C GLY A 337 -5.51 4.31 19.26
N VAL A 338 -6.56 4.07 18.47
CA VAL A 338 -6.55 3.06 17.41
C VAL A 338 -7.02 3.65 16.09
N THR A 339 -6.47 3.15 15.00
CA THR A 339 -6.94 3.43 13.65
C THR A 339 -7.54 2.15 13.06
N LEU A 340 -8.75 2.27 12.53
CA LEU A 340 -9.49 1.21 11.86
C LEU A 340 -9.48 1.44 10.36
N LEU A 341 -9.32 0.39 9.59
CA LEU A 341 -9.54 0.36 8.14
C LEU A 341 -10.75 -0.52 7.86
N PHE A 342 -11.78 0.04 7.23
CA PHE A 342 -12.94 -0.67 6.72
C PHE A 342 -12.94 -0.66 5.19
N ILE A 343 -13.25 -1.81 4.59
CA ILE A 343 -13.40 -1.96 3.14
C ILE A 343 -14.76 -2.60 2.89
N ASN A 344 -15.69 -1.83 2.33
CA ASN A 344 -17.01 -2.33 1.96
C ASN A 344 -17.02 -2.76 0.49
N LEU A 345 -17.05 -4.08 0.28
CA LEU A 345 -17.11 -4.71 -1.04
C LEU A 345 -18.55 -4.91 -1.55
N SER A 346 -19.56 -4.59 -0.73
CA SER A 346 -20.96 -4.71 -1.12
C SER A 346 -21.34 -3.60 -2.11
N ASN A 347 -22.13 -3.98 -3.11
CA ASN A 347 -22.78 -3.11 -4.07
C ASN A 347 -24.18 -2.65 -3.61
N GLU A 348 -24.75 -3.32 -2.62
CA GLU A 348 -26.17 -3.17 -2.23
C GLU A 348 -26.36 -2.74 -0.78
N THR A 349 -25.36 -3.00 0.07
CA THR A 349 -25.46 -2.83 1.52
C THR A 349 -24.49 -1.79 2.06
N ASP A 350 -25.04 -0.75 2.67
CA ASP A 350 -24.30 0.15 3.55
C ASP A 350 -24.19 -0.49 4.94
N PHE A 351 -23.09 -0.22 5.66
CA PHE A 351 -22.88 -0.74 7.00
C PHE A 351 -22.89 0.37 8.04
N GLU A 352 -23.66 0.19 9.11
CA GLU A 352 -23.62 1.05 10.29
C GLU A 352 -22.97 0.30 11.45
N ILE A 353 -21.76 0.71 11.82
CA ILE A 353 -20.88 -0.03 12.72
C ILE A 353 -20.74 0.68 14.05
N ASN A 354 -20.99 -0.08 15.12
CA ASN A 354 -20.64 0.31 16.48
C ASN A 354 -19.35 -0.40 16.90
N THR A 355 -18.30 0.36 17.24
CA THR A 355 -17.04 -0.20 17.71
C THR A 355 -17.10 -0.45 19.22
N LYS A 356 -16.61 -1.62 19.64
CA LYS A 356 -16.42 -1.94 21.06
C LYS A 356 -15.02 -2.42 21.33
N ASN A 357 -14.58 -2.12 22.54
CA ASN A 357 -13.35 -2.65 23.08
C ASN A 357 -13.57 -3.95 23.84
N ARG A 358 -12.69 -4.94 23.67
CA ARG A 358 -12.73 -6.24 24.34
C ARG A 358 -12.04 -6.24 25.72
N ILE A 359 -11.85 -5.10 26.38
CA ILE A 359 -11.32 -5.13 27.76
C ILE A 359 -12.30 -5.93 28.61
N HIS A 360 -11.85 -7.10 29.06
CA HIS A 360 -12.53 -7.90 30.06
C HIS A 360 -12.69 -7.03 31.31
N MET A 361 -13.88 -6.46 31.53
CA MET A 361 -14.27 -6.01 32.85
C MET A 361 -14.57 -7.25 33.70
N SER A 362 -13.52 -7.98 34.09
CA SER A 362 -13.55 -8.75 35.33
C SER A 362 -12.95 -7.88 36.45
N LEU A 363 -13.58 -6.74 36.70
CA LEU A 363 -13.50 -6.17 38.03
C LEU A 363 -14.53 -6.94 38.85
N HIS A 364 -14.03 -7.73 39.79
CA HIS A 364 -14.80 -8.37 40.84
C HIS A 364 -15.92 -7.43 41.29
N LYS A 365 -17.17 -7.92 41.32
CA LYS A 365 -18.20 -7.37 42.18
C LYS A 365 -17.70 -7.49 43.62
N SER A 366 -16.93 -6.50 44.10
CA SER A 366 -16.76 -6.28 45.53
C SER A 366 -18.03 -5.59 46.01
N ASN A 367 -18.78 -6.28 46.85
CA ASN A 367 -19.93 -5.74 47.58
C ASN A 367 -19.59 -4.40 48.24
N PRO A 368 -20.53 -3.45 48.34
CA PRO A 368 -20.29 -2.18 48.99
C PRO A 368 -20.29 -2.36 50.50
N THR A 369 -19.11 -2.50 51.11
CA THR A 369 -18.95 -2.23 52.55
C THR A 369 -18.70 -0.74 52.74
N ARG A 370 -19.68 -0.07 53.35
CA ARG A 370 -19.53 1.26 53.95
C ARG A 370 -18.35 1.25 54.93
N ASN A 371 -17.42 2.20 54.79
CA ASN A 371 -16.96 3.12 55.86
C ASN A 371 -15.67 3.86 55.48
N GLY A 372 -15.62 5.17 55.75
CA GLY A 372 -14.43 5.84 56.28
C GLY A 372 -13.47 6.56 55.32
N SER A 373 -13.61 7.90 55.25
CA SER A 373 -12.57 8.95 55.26
C SER A 373 -11.36 8.93 54.29
N HIS A 374 -11.31 9.98 53.45
CA HIS A 374 -10.19 10.59 52.72
C HIS A 374 -8.91 10.88 53.55
N PRO A 375 -7.69 11.17 52.96
CA PRO A 375 -7.50 11.98 51.74
C PRO A 375 -6.37 11.65 50.72
N LYS A 376 -6.64 12.10 49.48
CA LYS A 376 -5.81 12.72 48.41
C LYS A 376 -4.39 12.20 48.08
N ASN A 377 -4.20 11.78 46.82
CA ASN A 377 -3.33 12.44 45.82
C ASN A 377 -3.51 11.79 44.43
N ASN A 378 -3.99 12.57 43.45
CA ASN A 378 -4.04 12.22 42.01
C ASN A 378 -3.04 13.11 41.25
N PRO A 379 -2.40 12.63 40.18
CA PRO A 379 -1.89 13.49 39.13
C PRO A 379 -3.03 13.87 38.17
N SER A 380 -3.24 15.18 38.08
CA SER A 380 -3.94 15.99 37.10
C SER A 380 -4.22 15.38 35.71
N GLY A 381 -5.51 15.11 35.44
CA GLY A 381 -6.11 15.28 34.11
C GLY A 381 -6.89 16.61 34.10
N GLY A 382 -6.65 17.45 33.09
CA GLY A 382 -7.23 18.80 33.01
C GLY A 382 -8.76 18.78 32.96
N LEU A 383 -9.38 19.53 33.87
CA LEU A 383 -10.82 19.82 33.91
C LEU A 383 -11.02 21.26 33.39
N SER A 384 -11.92 21.44 32.42
CA SER A 384 -12.52 22.75 32.14
C SER A 384 -13.72 22.97 33.05
N GLU A 385 -14.01 24.24 33.36
CA GLU A 385 -14.93 24.72 34.39
C GLU A 385 -16.43 24.38 34.22
N ASP A 386 -16.82 23.60 33.20
CA ASP A 386 -18.25 23.44 32.84
C ASP A 386 -18.76 21.97 32.82
N GLY A 387 -18.05 21.03 33.45
CA GLY A 387 -18.57 19.68 33.74
C GLY A 387 -18.95 18.79 32.54
N ARG A 388 -18.82 19.26 31.30
CA ARG A 388 -18.92 18.45 30.10
C ARG A 388 -17.64 17.66 29.93
N LYS A 389 -17.75 16.32 29.98
CA LYS A 389 -16.77 15.43 29.35
C LYS A 389 -16.47 16.03 27.96
N ILE A 390 -15.23 16.43 27.70
CA ILE A 390 -14.81 16.79 26.34
C ILE A 390 -15.20 15.58 25.48
N SER A 391 -16.16 15.78 24.58
CA SER A 391 -16.52 14.73 23.66
C SER A 391 -15.34 14.58 22.71
N SER A 392 -14.66 13.45 22.84
CA SER A 392 -13.52 13.18 21.99
C SER A 392 -14.03 13.01 20.57
N HIS A 393 -13.49 13.77 19.64
CA HIS A 393 -13.86 13.64 18.24
C HIS A 393 -12.98 12.56 17.61
N ARG A 394 -13.59 11.65 16.86
CA ARG A 394 -12.87 10.74 15.97
C ARG A 394 -12.72 11.38 14.59
N GLU A 395 -11.65 11.03 13.90
CA GLU A 395 -11.38 11.47 12.54
C GLU A 395 -11.82 10.38 11.57
N GLU A 396 -12.54 10.73 10.51
CA GLU A 396 -12.94 9.80 9.45
C GLU A 396 -12.45 10.27 8.08
N TYR A 397 -11.95 9.30 7.31
CA TYR A 397 -11.44 9.46 5.96
C TYR A 397 -12.12 8.45 5.06
N HIS A 398 -13.20 8.86 4.40
CA HIS A 398 -13.97 8.02 3.49
C HIS A 398 -13.49 8.20 2.07
N LEU A 399 -12.93 7.15 1.49
CA LEU A 399 -12.56 7.10 0.08
C LEU A 399 -13.71 6.46 -0.72
N THR A 400 -14.18 7.17 -1.73
CA THR A 400 -15.20 6.68 -2.67
C THR A 400 -14.79 6.96 -4.11
N PRO A 401 -15.28 6.16 -5.08
CA PRO A 401 -15.06 6.48 -6.49
C PRO A 401 -15.89 7.70 -6.87
N LYS A 402 -15.35 8.55 -7.75
CA LYS A 402 -16.15 9.62 -8.37
C LYS A 402 -17.35 9.03 -9.11
N ASP A 403 -18.51 9.67 -8.95
CA ASP A 403 -19.79 9.32 -9.58
C ASP A 403 -20.27 7.88 -9.29
N ASP A 404 -19.85 7.29 -8.17
CA ASP A 404 -20.10 5.88 -7.80
C ASP A 404 -19.56 4.85 -8.84
N LEU A 405 -18.64 5.28 -9.72
CA LEU A 405 -18.06 4.43 -10.76
C LEU A 405 -16.78 3.76 -10.25
N LEU A 406 -16.85 2.47 -9.90
CA LEU A 406 -15.69 1.68 -9.44
C LEU A 406 -14.44 1.75 -10.35
N ARG A 407 -14.65 1.93 -11.67
CA ARG A 407 -13.57 2.08 -12.66
C ARG A 407 -13.08 3.51 -12.83
N SER A 408 -13.53 4.44 -12.00
CA SER A 408 -13.04 5.80 -11.97
C SER A 408 -11.59 5.82 -11.49
N SER A 409 -10.75 6.59 -12.18
CA SER A 409 -9.40 6.89 -11.73
C SER A 409 -9.33 8.10 -10.79
N THR A 410 -10.47 8.73 -10.51
CA THR A 410 -10.61 9.81 -9.54
C THR A 410 -11.22 9.27 -8.26
N VAL A 411 -10.50 9.46 -7.16
CA VAL A 411 -10.98 9.15 -5.81
C VAL A 411 -11.45 10.44 -5.12
N LEU A 412 -12.55 10.32 -4.38
CA LEU A 412 -13.05 11.35 -3.49
C LEU A 412 -12.59 11.03 -2.07
N LEU A 413 -12.16 12.02 -1.31
CA LEU A 413 -12.02 11.94 0.14
C LEU A 413 -13.15 12.74 0.78
N ASN A 414 -13.98 12.08 1.58
CA ASN A 414 -15.11 12.69 2.27
C ASN A 414 -16.05 13.45 1.31
N GLY A 415 -16.19 12.95 0.07
CA GLY A 415 -17.00 13.55 -1.00
C GLY A 415 -16.28 14.58 -1.88
N SER A 416 -15.05 14.99 -1.55
CA SER A 416 -14.27 15.95 -2.33
C SER A 416 -13.21 15.26 -3.20
N PRO A 417 -13.09 15.57 -4.50
CA PRO A 417 -12.05 14.98 -5.37
C PRO A 417 -10.64 15.29 -4.87
N LEU A 418 -9.79 14.26 -4.85
CA LEU A 418 -8.36 14.43 -4.60
C LEU A 418 -7.65 14.72 -5.93
N GLU A 419 -7.36 15.99 -6.16
CA GLU A 419 -6.69 16.49 -7.37
C GLU A 419 -5.41 17.22 -7.00
N ILE A 420 -4.37 17.03 -7.82
CA ILE A 420 -3.12 17.79 -7.67
C ILE A 420 -3.31 19.21 -8.20
N THR A 421 -2.56 20.16 -7.66
CA THR A 421 -2.52 21.52 -8.21
C THR A 421 -1.79 21.52 -9.57
N LYS A 422 -1.91 22.62 -10.32
CA LYS A 422 -1.17 22.80 -11.58
C LYS A 422 0.35 22.79 -11.38
N ASP A 423 0.80 23.16 -10.18
CA ASP A 423 2.23 23.19 -9.80
C ASP A 423 2.72 21.83 -9.29
N GLY A 424 1.82 20.84 -9.21
CA GLY A 424 2.15 19.48 -8.79
C GLY A 424 2.13 19.24 -7.29
N GLU A 425 1.48 20.12 -6.52
CA GLU A 425 1.26 19.93 -5.10
C GLU A 425 0.12 18.94 -4.86
N LEU A 426 0.31 18.08 -3.85
CA LEU A 426 -0.70 17.10 -3.46
C LEU A 426 -1.82 17.77 -2.66
N PRO A 427 -3.07 17.28 -2.76
CA PRO A 427 -4.16 17.79 -1.94
C PRO A 427 -3.99 17.41 -0.47
N ASP A 428 -4.48 18.27 0.42
CA ASP A 428 -4.57 17.96 1.84
C ASP A 428 -5.57 16.84 2.10
N LEU A 429 -5.12 15.80 2.80
CA LEU A 429 -5.98 14.70 3.23
C LEU A 429 -6.66 15.09 4.55
N THR A 430 -7.75 15.84 4.44
CA THR A 430 -8.45 16.42 5.59
C THR A 430 -9.56 15.47 6.09
N PRO A 431 -9.60 15.12 7.40
CA PRO A 431 -10.67 14.30 7.94
C PRO A 431 -11.98 15.08 8.09
N ILE A 432 -13.07 14.32 8.24
CA ILE A 432 -14.27 14.84 8.91
C ILE A 432 -14.25 14.38 10.36
N TYR A 433 -14.76 15.24 11.25
CA TYR A 433 -14.83 14.94 12.68
C TYR A 433 -16.22 14.44 13.05
N ARG A 434 -16.27 13.35 13.82
CA ARG A 434 -17.50 12.77 14.36
C ARG A 434 -17.36 12.51 15.85
N GLU A 435 -18.47 12.46 16.55
CA GLU A 435 -18.49 12.08 17.96
C GLU A 435 -18.00 10.64 18.13
N SER A 436 -17.00 10.39 18.99
CA SER A 436 -16.36 9.06 19.09
C SER A 436 -17.34 7.92 19.41
N ASN A 437 -18.43 8.22 20.13
CA ASN A 437 -19.44 7.24 20.54
C ASN A 437 -20.57 7.02 19.51
N SER A 438 -20.61 7.81 18.43
CA SER A 438 -21.63 7.66 17.38
C SER A 438 -21.35 6.42 16.52
N SER A 439 -22.35 5.93 15.80
CA SER A 439 -22.12 4.86 14.82
C SER A 439 -21.24 5.36 13.66
N ILE A 440 -20.47 4.46 13.07
CA ILE A 440 -19.64 4.70 11.89
C ILE A 440 -20.41 4.19 10.67
N PHE A 441 -20.65 5.04 9.69
CA PHE A 441 -21.35 4.66 8.47
C PHE A 441 -20.35 4.39 7.34
N ILE A 442 -20.41 3.20 6.73
CA ILE A 442 -19.54 2.78 5.63
C ILE A 442 -20.42 2.47 4.42
N THR A 443 -20.40 3.36 3.42
CA THR A 443 -21.24 3.22 2.23
C THR A 443 -20.79 2.03 1.37
N THR A 444 -21.67 1.55 0.48
CA THR A 444 -21.31 0.60 -0.57
C THR A 444 -20.06 1.04 -1.34
N TRP A 445 -19.28 0.06 -1.79
CA TRP A 445 -18.09 0.29 -2.62
C TRP A 445 -17.17 1.41 -2.13
N SER A 446 -16.86 1.39 -0.84
CA SER A 446 -16.05 2.43 -0.21
C SER A 446 -14.97 1.84 0.68
N VAL A 447 -14.03 2.70 1.03
CA VAL A 447 -13.01 2.43 2.03
C VAL A 447 -13.08 3.54 3.07
N ALA A 448 -12.93 3.21 4.35
CA ALA A 448 -12.84 4.22 5.40
C ALA A 448 -11.65 3.96 6.34
N PHE A 449 -10.89 5.02 6.63
CA PHE A 449 -9.98 5.04 7.77
C PHE A 449 -10.62 5.82 8.91
N ILE A 450 -10.66 5.23 10.10
CA ILE A 450 -11.30 5.80 11.29
C ILE A 450 -10.28 5.86 12.42
N VAL A 451 -9.87 7.06 12.83
CA VAL A 451 -8.94 7.29 13.94
C VAL A 451 -9.76 7.59 15.20
N ILE A 452 -9.60 6.79 16.24
CA ILE A 452 -10.30 6.96 17.52
C ILE A 452 -9.25 7.24 18.61
N PRO A 453 -8.95 8.53 18.91
CA PRO A 453 -7.84 8.90 19.81
C PRO A 453 -7.99 8.38 21.23
N ASP A 454 -9.22 8.33 21.73
CA ASP A 454 -9.55 7.98 23.11
C ASP A 454 -9.96 6.50 23.26
N PHE A 455 -9.64 5.68 22.27
CA PHE A 455 -9.87 4.25 22.37
C PHE A 455 -8.94 3.63 23.41
N VAL A 456 -9.52 3.00 24.44
CA VAL A 456 -8.74 2.39 25.53
C VAL A 456 -8.01 1.13 25.03
N ALA A 457 -6.82 1.25 24.46
CA ALA A 457 -6.02 0.10 24.04
C ALA A 457 -4.69 0.07 24.81
N PRO A 458 -4.59 -0.69 25.93
CA PRO A 458 -3.35 -0.81 26.70
C PRO A 458 -2.13 -1.29 25.89
N ALA A 459 -2.36 -2.00 24.78
CA ALA A 459 -1.32 -2.40 23.85
C ALA A 459 -0.71 -1.22 23.08
N CYS A 460 -1.49 -0.15 22.86
CA CYS A 460 -1.06 1.04 22.13
C CYS A 460 -0.40 2.02 23.08
N LYS A 461 0.91 1.90 23.21
CA LYS A 461 1.74 2.84 23.98
C LYS A 461 2.20 3.96 23.06
N LEU A 462 2.15 5.18 23.56
CA LEU A 462 2.71 6.36 22.90
C LEU A 462 4.24 6.38 23.05
#